data_AF-A0A3C1THP1-F1
#
_entry.id   AF-A0A3C1THP1-F1
#
_cell.length_a   1.000
_cell.length_b   1.000
_cell.length_c   1.000
_cell.angle_alpha   90.00
_cell.angle_beta   90.00
_cell.angle_gamma   90.00
#
_symmetry.space_group_name_H-M   'P 1'
#
loop_
_entity.id
_entity.type
_entity.pdbx_description
1 polymer ?
#
loop_
_entity_poly.entity_id
_entity_poly.type
_entity_poly.pdbx_seq_one_letter_code
_entity_poly.pdbx_strand_id
1 'polypeptide(L)'
;MEWRTARKFGSASSIPGVTPPVGAPLDAVYGDPIFVQAQIKQGDLTWKKVGFRLKGNASLNGSWRSGIYKLPFKLKFDEWEDQNPDIKNQRFYGFQELSFAPSYGDDSFLREKLLTQLFRNNGVMACKVAYYKVVIDFGQGFRNCGVYQVIETVEEHMIETQSGKKMGNVYKPESNMQQFISSQFEKQNNQTLADYSDVKQLITTLNSPLRVSDNAQWKKELEAIFDVKEFLRYLAVNNTVGNWDSYG
;
A
#
# COMPACT_ATOMS: atom_id res chain seq x y z
N MET A 1 -6.50 -24.43 -30.30
CA MET A 1 -6.45 -24.03 -28.87
C MET A 1 -6.48 -22.51 -28.85
N GLU A 2 -7.68 -21.96 -28.69
CA GLU A 2 -7.98 -20.54 -28.90
C GLU A 2 -7.50 -19.69 -27.73
N TRP A 3 -6.62 -18.73 -28.02
CA TRP A 3 -6.23 -17.69 -27.07
C TRP A 3 -7.37 -16.67 -26.98
N ARG A 4 -8.16 -16.75 -25.90
CA ARG A 4 -9.19 -15.75 -25.61
C ARG A 4 -8.50 -14.43 -25.23
N THR A 5 -8.60 -13.48 -26.16
CA THR A 5 -8.30 -12.06 -25.98
C THR A 5 -8.99 -11.54 -24.72
N ALA A 6 -8.25 -10.84 -23.86
CA ALA A 6 -8.80 -10.13 -22.71
C ALA A 6 -9.84 -9.11 -23.16
N ARG A 7 -11.12 -9.51 -23.18
CA ARG A 7 -12.26 -8.60 -23.29
C ARG A 7 -12.65 -8.16 -21.89
N LYS A 8 -12.91 -6.85 -21.78
CA LYS A 8 -13.35 -6.05 -20.62
C LYS A 8 -12.24 -5.49 -19.71
N PHE A 9 -11.36 -4.67 -20.30
CA PHE A 9 -11.21 -3.31 -19.78
C PHE A 9 -12.33 -2.46 -20.39
N GLY A 10 -13.08 -1.73 -19.56
CA GLY A 10 -14.07 -0.72 -19.92
C GLY A 10 -14.89 -1.00 -21.20
N SER A 11 -16.02 -1.70 -21.08
CA SER A 11 -17.02 -1.68 -22.15
C SER A 11 -17.68 -0.29 -22.20
N ALA A 12 -17.01 0.63 -22.86
CA ALA A 12 -17.58 1.75 -23.60
C ALA A 12 -16.43 2.37 -24.42
N SER A 13 -16.27 1.89 -25.65
CA SER A 13 -15.46 2.57 -26.65
C SER A 13 -15.99 3.98 -26.87
N SER A 14 -15.13 4.99 -26.84
CA SER A 14 -15.02 5.95 -27.95
C SER A 14 -13.62 6.57 -27.88
N ILE A 15 -12.78 6.39 -28.91
CA ILE A 15 -12.81 7.05 -30.23
C ILE A 15 -12.59 8.57 -30.05
N PRO A 16 -11.64 9.17 -30.80
CA PRO A 16 -11.39 10.60 -30.74
C PRO A 16 -12.68 11.43 -30.90
N GLY A 17 -12.93 12.37 -29.99
CA GLY A 17 -13.99 13.38 -30.14
C GLY A 17 -15.11 13.41 -29.09
N VAL A 18 -15.01 12.76 -27.93
CA VAL A 18 -16.06 12.86 -26.89
C VAL A 18 -15.50 13.19 -25.51
N THR A 19 -15.94 14.32 -24.96
CA THR A 19 -15.60 14.80 -23.62
C THR A 19 -16.29 13.95 -22.54
N PRO A 20 -15.60 13.48 -21.48
CA PRO A 20 -16.23 12.66 -20.44
C PRO A 20 -17.24 13.44 -19.59
N PRO A 21 -18.28 12.79 -19.03
CA PRO A 21 -19.30 13.46 -18.22
C PRO A 21 -18.73 14.00 -16.91
N VAL A 22 -19.27 15.14 -16.49
CA VAL A 22 -18.97 15.80 -15.21
C VAL A 22 -19.83 15.20 -14.10
N GLY A 23 -19.21 14.73 -13.00
CA GLY A 23 -19.85 14.58 -11.69
C GLY A 23 -19.87 13.18 -11.04
N ALA A 24 -18.83 12.89 -10.22
CA ALA A 24 -18.71 12.02 -9.01
C ALA A 24 -19.20 10.53 -9.01
N PRO A 25 -18.63 9.60 -8.18
CA PRO A 25 -17.76 9.81 -7.00
C PRO A 25 -16.43 9.00 -6.95
N LEU A 26 -15.55 9.47 -6.05
CA LEU A 26 -14.40 8.89 -5.30
C LEU A 26 -13.56 7.70 -5.81
N ASP A 27 -14.01 6.82 -6.70
CA ASP A 27 -13.19 5.75 -7.28
C ASP A 27 -13.30 5.81 -8.80
N ALA A 28 -12.28 6.39 -9.44
CA ALA A 28 -12.26 6.48 -10.89
C ALA A 28 -12.02 5.10 -11.56
N VAL A 29 -11.63 4.09 -10.76
CA VAL A 29 -11.44 2.70 -11.17
C VAL A 29 -12.26 1.84 -10.21
N TYR A 30 -13.29 1.14 -10.73
CA TYR A 30 -14.11 0.26 -9.89
C TYR A 30 -13.33 -1.00 -9.54
N GLY A 31 -13.07 -1.16 -8.24
CA GLY A 31 -12.29 -2.27 -7.72
C GLY A 31 -10.80 -2.13 -7.98
N ASP A 32 -10.05 -2.99 -7.31
CA ASP A 32 -8.61 -3.07 -7.48
C ASP A 32 -8.25 -3.63 -8.87
N PRO A 33 -7.24 -3.08 -9.56
CA PRO A 33 -6.71 -3.70 -10.76
C PRO A 33 -6.29 -5.16 -10.52
N ILE A 34 -6.23 -5.99 -11.56
CA ILE A 34 -5.82 -7.39 -11.41
C ILE A 34 -4.29 -7.53 -11.46
N PHE A 35 -3.77 -8.58 -10.83
CA PHE A 35 -2.40 -9.02 -11.08
C PHE A 35 -2.29 -9.72 -12.43
N VAL A 36 -1.24 -9.40 -13.18
CA VAL A 36 -0.80 -10.12 -14.37
C VAL A 36 0.62 -10.61 -14.17
N GLN A 37 1.00 -11.66 -14.89
CA GLN A 37 2.33 -12.22 -14.78
C GLN A 37 3.36 -11.36 -15.53
N ALA A 38 4.49 -11.10 -14.89
CA ALA A 38 5.63 -10.38 -15.46
C ALA A 38 6.96 -11.08 -15.14
N GLN A 39 8.02 -10.68 -15.84
CA GLN A 39 9.40 -11.02 -15.51
C GLN A 39 10.14 -9.74 -15.12
N ILE A 40 10.86 -9.78 -14.00
CA ILE A 40 11.62 -8.64 -13.49
C ILE A 40 13.10 -8.96 -13.60
N LYS A 41 13.89 -8.03 -14.16
CA LYS A 41 15.35 -8.12 -14.25
C LYS A 41 15.99 -6.92 -13.56
N GLN A 42 16.97 -7.18 -12.70
CA GLN A 42 17.83 -6.14 -12.12
C GLN A 42 19.28 -6.64 -12.10
N GLY A 43 20.16 -5.96 -12.83
CA GLY A 43 21.51 -6.45 -13.07
C GLY A 43 21.45 -7.83 -13.71
N ASP A 44 22.14 -8.79 -13.10
CA ASP A 44 22.18 -10.19 -13.56
C ASP A 44 21.06 -11.06 -12.96
N LEU A 45 20.32 -10.54 -11.98
CA LEU A 45 19.24 -11.27 -11.33
C LEU A 45 17.94 -11.16 -12.11
N THR A 46 17.21 -12.27 -12.17
CA THR A 46 15.91 -12.37 -12.83
C THR A 46 14.92 -13.08 -11.92
N TRP A 47 13.77 -12.44 -11.69
CA TRP A 47 12.62 -13.02 -11.01
C TRP A 47 11.56 -13.31 -12.05
N LYS A 48 11.14 -14.58 -12.12
CA LYS A 48 10.13 -15.04 -13.08
C LYS A 48 8.78 -15.08 -12.41
N LYS A 49 7.72 -15.05 -13.22
CA LYS A 49 6.33 -15.20 -12.76
C LYS A 49 6.00 -14.26 -11.59
N VAL A 50 6.42 -13.00 -11.68
CA VAL A 50 6.12 -11.97 -10.67
C VAL A 50 4.73 -11.42 -10.96
N GLY A 51 3.91 -11.21 -9.92
CA GLY A 51 2.67 -10.47 -10.04
C GLY A 51 2.94 -8.99 -10.28
N PHE A 52 2.45 -8.44 -11.39
CA PHE A 52 2.44 -7.01 -11.70
C PHE A 52 1.01 -6.49 -11.66
N ARG A 53 0.76 -5.39 -10.97
CA ARG A 53 -0.57 -4.78 -10.87
C ARG A 53 -0.49 -3.26 -10.83
N LEU A 54 -1.36 -2.55 -11.54
CA LEU A 54 -1.50 -1.09 -11.39
C LEU A 54 -2.11 -0.75 -10.03
N LYS A 55 -1.76 0.39 -9.44
CA LYS A 55 -2.23 0.76 -8.09
C LYS A 55 -2.66 2.21 -7.99
N GLY A 56 -3.43 2.50 -6.95
CA GLY A 56 -3.82 3.87 -6.60
C GLY A 56 -4.98 4.36 -7.46
N ASN A 57 -5.61 5.43 -6.98
CA ASN A 57 -6.82 5.96 -7.56
C ASN A 57 -6.53 7.28 -8.31
N ALA A 58 -6.31 8.38 -7.59
CA ALA A 58 -6.04 9.69 -8.20
C ALA A 58 -4.79 9.70 -9.09
N SER A 59 -3.68 9.11 -8.62
CA SER A 59 -2.42 9.08 -9.37
C SER A 59 -2.49 8.21 -10.63
N LEU A 60 -3.18 7.07 -10.55
CA LEU A 60 -3.43 6.20 -11.70
C LEU A 60 -4.34 6.89 -12.71
N ASN A 61 -5.51 7.36 -12.25
CA ASN A 61 -6.49 8.02 -13.11
C ASN A 61 -5.91 9.28 -13.78
N GLY A 62 -5.22 10.13 -13.02
CA GLY A 62 -4.60 11.36 -13.53
C GLY A 62 -3.54 11.07 -14.59
N SER A 63 -2.63 10.14 -14.31
CA SER A 63 -1.57 9.74 -15.27
C SER A 63 -2.16 9.10 -16.52
N TRP A 64 -3.12 8.18 -16.34
CA TRP A 64 -3.78 7.47 -17.44
C TRP A 64 -4.52 8.42 -18.38
N ARG A 65 -5.37 9.31 -17.83
CA ARG A 65 -6.15 10.28 -18.63
C ARG A 65 -5.27 11.30 -19.35
N SER A 66 -4.06 11.54 -18.84
CA SER A 66 -3.06 12.43 -19.45
C SER A 66 -2.18 11.72 -20.50
N GLY A 67 -2.39 10.42 -20.75
CA GLY A 67 -1.55 9.65 -21.67
C GLY A 67 -0.13 9.42 -21.16
N ILE A 68 0.10 9.57 -19.85
CA ILE A 68 1.41 9.40 -19.22
C ILE A 68 1.62 7.92 -18.89
N TYR A 69 2.56 7.27 -19.57
CA TYR A 69 2.89 5.85 -19.37
C TYR A 69 3.67 5.55 -18.08
N LYS A 70 4.07 6.59 -17.35
CA LYS A 70 4.69 6.46 -16.03
C LYS A 70 3.62 6.23 -14.96
N LEU A 71 3.03 5.05 -15.00
CA LEU A 71 1.91 4.68 -14.12
C LEU A 71 2.40 4.10 -12.79
N PRO A 72 1.65 4.28 -11.69
CA PRO A 72 1.91 3.60 -10.42
C PRO A 72 1.57 2.09 -10.49
N PHE A 73 2.43 1.25 -9.93
CA PHE A 73 2.23 -0.21 -9.90
C PHE A 73 2.78 -0.88 -8.64
N LYS A 74 2.42 -2.14 -8.40
CA LYS A 74 2.97 -3.03 -7.38
C LYS A 74 3.60 -4.25 -8.06
N LEU A 75 4.65 -4.78 -7.43
CA LEU A 75 5.24 -6.08 -7.75
C LEU A 75 5.09 -6.99 -6.55
N LYS A 76 4.47 -8.16 -6.73
CA LYS A 76 4.37 -9.21 -5.70
C LYS A 76 5.06 -10.46 -6.20
N PHE A 77 6.15 -10.85 -5.53
CA PHE A 77 7.11 -11.81 -6.05
C PHE A 77 6.66 -13.27 -5.92
N ASP A 78 5.68 -13.54 -5.07
CA ASP A 78 5.11 -14.87 -4.83
C ASP A 78 3.61 -14.97 -5.18
N GLU A 79 3.05 -14.00 -5.91
CA GLU A 79 1.61 -13.96 -6.23
C GLU A 79 1.08 -15.25 -6.85
N TRP A 80 1.93 -16.00 -7.58
CA TRP A 80 1.54 -17.19 -8.33
C TRP A 80 2.08 -18.49 -7.73
N GLU A 81 2.57 -18.48 -6.49
CA GLU A 81 3.29 -19.62 -5.90
C GLU A 81 2.42 -20.87 -5.70
N ASP A 82 1.12 -20.70 -5.43
CA ASP A 82 0.17 -21.81 -5.30
C ASP A 82 0.06 -22.63 -6.59
N GLN A 83 0.21 -21.96 -7.74
CA GLN A 83 0.14 -22.56 -9.07
C GLN A 83 1.53 -22.95 -9.59
N ASN A 84 2.58 -22.41 -8.99
CA ASN A 84 3.96 -22.51 -9.45
C ASN A 84 4.91 -22.73 -8.24
N PRO A 85 5.05 -23.97 -7.77
CA PRO A 85 5.87 -24.27 -6.59
C PRO A 85 7.35 -23.88 -6.72
N ASP A 86 7.84 -23.69 -7.95
CA ASP A 86 9.20 -23.23 -8.28
C ASP A 86 9.48 -21.79 -7.86
N ILE A 87 8.45 -20.97 -7.62
CA ILE A 87 8.59 -19.60 -7.10
C ILE A 87 8.10 -19.48 -5.65
N LYS A 88 7.97 -20.60 -4.93
CA LYS A 88 7.52 -20.59 -3.54
C LYS A 88 8.43 -19.73 -2.67
N ASN A 89 7.84 -18.79 -1.95
CA ASN A 89 8.53 -17.78 -1.17
C ASN A 89 9.58 -16.99 -1.98
N GLN A 90 9.35 -16.76 -3.28
CA GLN A 90 10.21 -15.91 -4.07
C GLN A 90 10.19 -14.48 -3.50
N ARG A 91 11.37 -13.90 -3.25
CA ARG A 91 11.54 -12.57 -2.66
C ARG A 91 12.50 -11.73 -3.48
N PHE A 92 12.26 -10.43 -3.48
CA PHE A 92 13.20 -9.45 -4.00
C PHE A 92 14.03 -8.90 -2.84
N TYR A 93 15.24 -9.43 -2.63
CA TYR A 93 16.10 -9.08 -1.50
C TYR A 93 15.38 -9.11 -0.13
N GLY A 94 14.51 -10.11 0.08
CA GLY A 94 13.70 -10.25 1.31
C GLY A 94 12.28 -9.69 1.21
N PHE A 95 12.00 -8.78 0.27
CA PHE A 95 10.66 -8.19 0.10
C PHE A 95 9.72 -9.12 -0.66
N GLN A 96 8.51 -9.33 -0.13
CA GLN A 96 7.44 -10.08 -0.80
C GLN A 96 6.72 -9.20 -1.81
N GLU A 97 6.37 -7.98 -1.41
CA GLU A 97 5.74 -6.98 -2.26
C GLU A 97 6.51 -5.64 -2.22
N LEU A 98 6.54 -4.95 -3.35
CA LEU A 98 7.04 -3.58 -3.46
C LEU A 98 6.06 -2.69 -4.22
N SER A 99 5.94 -1.45 -3.77
CA SER A 99 5.07 -0.42 -4.35
C SER A 99 5.92 0.60 -5.12
N PHE A 100 5.62 0.77 -6.40
CA PHE A 100 6.34 1.69 -7.30
C PHE A 100 5.49 2.94 -7.53
N ALA A 101 5.92 4.05 -6.95
CA ALA A 101 5.28 5.35 -7.06
C ALA A 101 6.00 6.24 -8.09
N PRO A 102 5.26 6.87 -9.04
CA PRO A 102 5.85 7.75 -10.03
C PRO A 102 6.17 9.16 -9.49
N SER A 103 5.91 9.41 -8.21
CA SER A 103 5.89 10.73 -7.54
C SER A 103 4.83 11.69 -8.10
N TYR A 104 3.63 11.19 -8.38
CA TYR A 104 2.52 12.01 -8.85
C TYR A 104 2.21 13.14 -7.85
N GLY A 105 2.26 14.40 -8.31
CA GLY A 105 2.04 15.58 -7.46
C GLY A 105 3.25 16.00 -6.60
N ASP A 106 4.42 15.38 -6.81
CA ASP A 106 5.66 15.74 -6.14
C ASP A 106 6.81 15.94 -7.13
N ASP A 107 7.00 17.20 -7.56
CA ASP A 107 8.06 17.60 -8.49
C ASP A 107 9.47 17.39 -7.92
N SER A 108 9.60 17.29 -6.60
CA SER A 108 10.89 17.07 -5.95
C SER A 108 11.34 15.62 -6.03
N PHE A 109 10.41 14.66 -6.13
CA PHE A 109 10.65 13.23 -5.94
C PHE A 109 11.20 12.87 -4.54
N LEU A 110 11.09 13.75 -3.56
CA LEU A 110 11.70 13.57 -2.24
C LEU A 110 10.69 13.40 -1.11
N ARG A 111 9.42 13.83 -1.26
CA ARG A 111 8.51 13.98 -0.11
C ARG A 111 8.28 12.65 0.62
N GLU A 112 7.99 11.58 -0.11
CA GLU A 112 7.76 10.25 0.47
C GLU A 112 9.01 9.71 1.20
N LYS A 113 10.17 9.79 0.55
CA LYS A 113 11.43 9.33 1.13
C LYS A 113 11.81 10.12 2.39
N LEU A 114 11.69 11.44 2.35
CA LEU A 114 12.03 12.30 3.48
C LEU A 114 11.04 12.13 4.63
N LEU A 115 9.74 12.04 4.34
CA LEU A 115 8.70 11.86 5.35
C LEU A 115 8.87 10.54 6.11
N THR A 116 9.01 9.43 5.38
CA THR A 116 9.21 8.11 6.01
C THR A 116 10.52 8.04 6.78
N GLN A 117 11.57 8.72 6.30
CA GLN A 117 12.82 8.86 7.05
C GLN A 117 12.66 9.70 8.32
N LEU A 118 11.89 10.79 8.27
CA LEU A 118 11.61 11.63 9.43
C LEU A 118 10.84 10.84 10.51
N PHE A 119 9.85 10.04 10.13
CA PHE A 119 9.15 9.14 11.06
C PHE A 119 10.12 8.18 11.77
N ARG A 120 10.95 7.47 11.00
CA ARG A 120 11.94 6.53 11.58
C ARG A 120 12.93 7.23 12.50
N ASN A 121 13.42 8.41 12.11
CA ASN A 121 14.33 9.20 12.95
C ASN A 121 13.69 9.66 14.27
N ASN A 122 12.36 9.68 14.35
CA ASN A 122 11.59 10.04 15.55
C ASN A 122 10.96 8.83 16.24
N GLY A 123 11.44 7.61 15.94
CA GLY A 123 11.00 6.38 16.62
C GLY A 123 9.58 5.94 16.28
N VAL A 124 9.11 6.26 15.06
CA VAL A 124 7.87 5.74 14.46
C VAL A 124 8.25 4.83 13.30
N MET A 125 7.74 3.59 13.28
CA MET A 125 8.01 2.67 12.18
C MET A 125 7.42 3.22 10.87
N ALA A 126 8.23 3.23 9.81
CA ALA A 126 7.79 3.69 8.49
C ALA A 126 8.59 2.99 7.37
N CYS A 127 7.94 2.77 6.23
CA CYS A 127 8.49 2.06 5.09
C CYS A 127 9.77 2.70 4.55
N LYS A 128 10.74 1.88 4.13
CA LYS A 128 11.93 2.39 3.44
C LYS A 128 11.62 2.72 1.98
N VAL A 129 12.30 3.74 1.45
CA VAL A 129 12.12 4.21 0.07
C VAL A 129 13.45 4.28 -0.66
N ALA A 130 13.51 3.61 -1.81
CA ALA A 130 14.64 3.61 -2.73
C ALA A 130 14.24 4.18 -4.09
N TYR A 131 15.23 4.61 -4.89
CA TYR A 131 14.99 5.11 -6.23
C TYR A 131 15.42 4.08 -7.27
N TYR A 132 14.54 3.80 -8.22
CA TYR A 132 14.84 2.89 -9.32
C TYR A 132 14.51 3.55 -10.66
N LYS A 133 15.41 3.40 -11.63
CA LYS A 133 15.06 3.65 -13.03
C LYS A 133 14.32 2.44 -13.56
N VAL A 134 13.12 2.65 -14.09
CA VAL A 134 12.23 1.58 -14.54
C VAL A 134 12.13 1.61 -16.07
N VAL A 135 12.25 0.43 -16.68
CA VAL A 135 12.04 0.21 -18.11
C VAL A 135 11.02 -0.92 -18.24
N ILE A 136 9.96 -0.69 -18.99
CA ILE A 136 8.86 -1.65 -19.16
C ILE A 136 8.70 -1.97 -20.64
N ASP A 137 8.58 -3.27 -20.96
CA ASP A 137 8.10 -3.70 -22.26
C ASP A 137 6.57 -3.75 -22.24
N PHE A 138 5.94 -2.91 -23.05
CA PHE A 138 4.48 -2.85 -23.19
C PHE A 138 3.95 -3.76 -24.33
N GLY A 139 4.77 -4.70 -24.80
CA GLY A 139 4.47 -5.59 -25.93
C GLY A 139 4.87 -5.01 -27.29
N GLN A 140 5.43 -3.80 -27.32
CA GLN A 140 5.96 -3.14 -28.51
C GLN A 140 7.45 -2.80 -28.34
N GLY A 141 8.11 -3.42 -27.36
CA GLY A 141 9.48 -3.14 -26.98
C GLY A 141 9.60 -2.28 -25.72
N PHE A 142 10.82 -2.24 -25.19
CA PHE A 142 11.15 -1.54 -23.96
C PHE A 142 10.99 -0.03 -24.08
N ARG A 143 10.26 0.55 -23.12
CA ARG A 143 10.15 2.00 -22.93
C ARG A 143 10.71 2.39 -21.57
N ASN A 144 11.49 3.46 -21.56
CA ASN A 144 11.98 4.07 -20.32
C ASN A 144 10.84 4.82 -19.63
N CYS A 145 10.43 4.37 -18.45
CA CYS A 145 9.38 4.98 -17.64
C CYS A 145 9.94 5.99 -16.62
N GLY A 146 11.26 6.21 -16.61
CA GLY A 146 11.92 7.16 -15.72
C GLY A 146 12.15 6.62 -14.31
N VAL A 147 12.34 7.54 -13.35
CA VAL A 147 12.66 7.21 -11.96
C VAL A 147 11.39 7.03 -11.14
N TYR A 148 11.32 5.94 -10.40
CA TYR A 148 10.27 5.62 -9.43
C TYR A 148 10.81 5.66 -8.00
N GLN A 149 9.96 6.08 -7.07
CA GLN A 149 10.13 5.80 -5.65
C GLN A 149 9.58 4.39 -5.39
N VAL A 150 10.46 3.48 -5.01
CA VAL A 150 10.15 2.09 -4.66
C VAL A 150 10.02 2.02 -3.15
N ILE A 151 8.82 1.70 -2.69
CA ILE A 151 8.37 1.80 -1.32
C ILE A 151 8.14 0.37 -0.81
N GLU A 152 8.77 0.05 0.32
CA GLU A 152 8.50 -1.17 1.08
C GLU A 152 7.01 -1.24 1.47
N THR A 153 6.36 -2.37 1.21
CA THR A 153 4.99 -2.59 1.69
C THR A 153 5.00 -2.80 3.20
N VAL A 154 4.00 -2.24 3.90
CA VAL A 154 3.84 -2.43 5.35
C VAL A 154 3.27 -3.83 5.60
N GLU A 155 4.18 -4.79 5.75
CA GLU A 155 3.89 -6.19 6.03
C GLU A 155 4.79 -6.72 7.17
N GLU A 156 4.67 -8.01 7.49
CA GLU A 156 5.41 -8.66 8.58
C GLU A 156 6.92 -8.39 8.50
N HIS A 157 7.53 -8.53 7.32
CA HIS A 157 8.96 -8.29 7.11
C HIS A 157 9.41 -6.89 7.58
N MET A 158 8.65 -5.84 7.26
CA MET A 158 8.99 -4.47 7.65
C MET A 158 8.99 -4.33 9.18
N ILE A 159 7.92 -4.82 9.82
CA ILE A 159 7.73 -4.65 11.26
C ILE A 159 8.74 -5.48 12.04
N GLU A 160 8.98 -6.73 11.65
CA GLU A 160 9.98 -7.57 12.32
C GLU A 160 11.38 -6.97 12.19
N THR A 161 11.74 -6.46 11.00
CA THR A 161 13.05 -5.83 10.76
C THR A 161 13.25 -4.55 11.57
N GLN A 162 12.19 -3.75 11.79
CA GLN A 162 12.30 -2.47 12.50
C GLN A 162 12.10 -2.60 14.01
N SER A 163 11.24 -3.51 14.46
CA SER A 163 10.92 -3.71 15.89
C SER A 163 11.79 -4.76 16.58
N GLY A 164 12.37 -5.70 15.82
CA GLY A 164 13.08 -6.86 16.36
C GLY A 164 12.18 -7.87 17.07
N LYS A 165 10.86 -7.74 16.94
CA LYS A 165 9.86 -8.58 17.61
C LYS A 165 9.01 -9.29 16.57
N LYS A 166 8.55 -10.50 16.92
CA LYS A 166 7.52 -11.19 16.16
C LYS A 166 6.24 -10.35 16.16
N MET A 167 5.63 -10.21 14.99
CA MET A 167 4.51 -9.31 14.78
C MET A 167 3.14 -10.00 15.03
N GLY A 168 2.14 -9.18 15.38
CA GLY A 168 0.73 -9.58 15.48
C GLY A 168 0.04 -9.53 14.11
N ASN A 169 -1.10 -8.84 14.01
CA ASN A 169 -1.74 -8.54 12.73
C ASN A 169 -1.38 -7.12 12.25
N VAL A 170 -1.31 -6.93 10.92
CA VAL A 170 -1.28 -5.62 10.25
C VAL A 170 -2.56 -5.41 9.49
N TYR A 171 -3.12 -4.22 9.63
CA TYR A 171 -4.37 -3.80 9.01
C TYR A 171 -4.16 -2.60 8.10
N LYS A 172 -4.88 -2.58 6.99
CA LYS A 172 -5.06 -1.38 6.18
C LYS A 172 -5.99 -0.39 6.92
N PRO A 173 -5.69 0.92 6.96
CA PRO A 173 -6.46 1.89 7.75
C PRO A 173 -7.74 2.32 7.03
N GLU A 174 -8.78 1.49 7.02
CA GLU A 174 -10.09 1.79 6.41
C GLU A 174 -11.18 2.09 7.46
N SER A 175 -10.90 1.85 8.74
CA SER A 175 -11.86 2.07 9.83
C SER A 175 -11.68 3.43 10.50
N ASN A 176 -12.79 4.01 10.97
CA ASN A 176 -12.81 5.18 11.84
C ASN A 176 -12.65 4.84 13.33
N MET A 177 -12.40 3.55 13.65
CA MET A 177 -12.20 3.03 15.01
C MET A 177 -13.38 3.20 15.99
N GLN A 178 -14.60 3.53 15.53
CA GLN A 178 -15.78 3.65 16.40
C GLN A 178 -16.41 2.30 16.75
N GLN A 179 -16.38 1.36 15.82
CA GLN A 179 -16.93 0.02 15.98
C GLN A 179 -16.19 -0.97 15.07
N PHE A 180 -16.20 -2.25 15.46
CA PHE A 180 -15.59 -3.29 14.65
C PHE A 180 -16.48 -3.65 13.46
N ILE A 181 -16.00 -3.39 12.25
CA ILE A 181 -16.61 -3.83 10.99
C ILE A 181 -15.52 -4.58 10.21
N SER A 182 -15.66 -5.89 10.04
CA SER A 182 -14.59 -6.73 9.49
C SER A 182 -14.09 -6.29 8.11
N SER A 183 -14.98 -5.75 7.25
CA SER A 183 -14.59 -5.23 5.93
C SER A 183 -13.73 -3.98 5.97
N GLN A 184 -13.61 -3.30 7.12
CA GLN A 184 -12.74 -2.13 7.33
C GLN A 184 -11.38 -2.50 7.93
N PHE A 185 -11.12 -3.79 8.16
CA PHE A 185 -9.88 -4.30 8.74
C PHE A 185 -9.24 -5.31 7.80
N GLU A 186 -8.93 -4.88 6.57
CA GLU A 186 -8.21 -5.70 5.61
C GLU A 186 -6.81 -6.05 6.15
N LYS A 187 -6.57 -7.34 6.36
CA LYS A 187 -5.29 -7.85 6.86
C LYS A 187 -4.22 -7.86 5.78
N GLN A 188 -3.04 -7.31 6.09
CA GLN A 188 -1.86 -7.38 5.21
C GLN A 188 -1.00 -8.62 5.47
N ASN A 189 -1.06 -9.20 6.68
CA ASN A 189 -0.46 -10.50 7.02
C ASN A 189 -1.53 -11.42 7.64
N ASN A 190 -1.21 -12.68 7.92
CA ASN A 190 -2.14 -13.61 8.58
C ASN A 190 -3.53 -13.66 7.90
N GLN A 191 -3.59 -13.53 6.58
CA GLN A 191 -4.82 -13.27 5.82
C GLN A 191 -5.86 -14.39 5.95
N THR A 192 -5.42 -15.62 6.20
CA THR A 192 -6.28 -16.80 6.40
C THR A 192 -6.71 -17.01 7.86
N LEU A 193 -6.07 -16.31 8.82
CA LEU A 193 -6.40 -16.42 10.23
C LEU A 193 -7.55 -15.47 10.57
N ALA A 194 -8.69 -16.02 10.98
CA ALA A 194 -9.90 -15.28 11.36
C ALA A 194 -9.82 -14.66 12.77
N ASP A 195 -8.63 -14.21 13.19
CA ASP A 195 -8.41 -13.57 14.49
C ASP A 195 -8.36 -12.04 14.36
N TYR A 196 -9.27 -11.36 15.05
CA TYR A 196 -9.35 -9.89 15.13
C TYR A 196 -9.51 -9.44 16.59
N SER A 197 -9.07 -10.29 17.52
CA SER A 197 -9.22 -10.06 18.96
C SER A 197 -8.50 -8.79 19.41
N ASP A 198 -7.31 -8.54 18.87
CA ASP A 198 -6.50 -7.34 19.04
C ASP A 198 -7.26 -6.04 18.71
N VAL A 199 -7.80 -5.91 17.50
CA VAL A 199 -8.47 -4.68 17.07
C VAL A 199 -9.85 -4.51 17.70
N LYS A 200 -10.55 -5.61 18.00
CA LYS A 200 -11.79 -5.58 18.80
C LYS A 200 -11.52 -5.07 20.21
N GLN A 201 -10.43 -5.52 20.83
CA GLN A 201 -10.02 -5.06 22.16
C GLN A 201 -9.66 -3.57 22.11
N LEU A 202 -8.87 -3.15 21.13
CA LEU A 202 -8.52 -1.73 20.94
C LEU A 202 -9.76 -0.85 20.81
N ILE A 203 -10.70 -1.19 19.93
CA ILE A 203 -11.94 -0.40 19.73
C ILE A 203 -12.78 -0.35 21.01
N THR A 204 -12.91 -1.49 21.70
CA THR A 204 -13.70 -1.57 22.94
C THR A 204 -13.10 -0.69 24.04
N THR A 205 -11.78 -0.76 24.25
CA THR A 205 -11.08 0.05 25.23
C THR A 205 -11.10 1.53 24.87
N LEU A 206 -10.84 1.86 23.60
CA LEU A 206 -10.81 3.24 23.10
C LEU A 206 -12.16 3.95 23.31
N ASN A 207 -13.27 3.25 23.03
CA ASN A 207 -14.62 3.80 23.11
C ASN A 207 -15.34 3.53 24.45
N SER A 208 -14.63 2.97 25.44
CA SER A 208 -15.19 2.64 26.75
C SER A 208 -15.80 3.88 27.45
N PRO A 209 -16.95 3.76 28.12
CA PRO A 209 -17.52 4.83 28.96
C PRO A 209 -16.56 5.34 30.04
N LEU A 210 -15.58 4.52 30.44
CA LEU A 210 -14.54 4.88 31.39
C LEU A 210 -13.78 6.15 30.97
N ARG A 211 -13.69 6.44 29.67
CA ARG A 211 -13.06 7.68 29.18
C ARG A 211 -13.65 8.95 29.82
N VAL A 212 -14.92 8.89 30.23
CA VAL A 212 -15.66 9.96 30.93
C VAL A 212 -15.81 9.66 32.42
N SER A 213 -16.21 8.44 32.79
CA SER A 213 -16.57 8.12 34.19
C SER A 213 -15.37 7.84 35.10
N ASP A 214 -14.25 7.34 34.56
CA ASP A 214 -12.98 7.13 35.27
C ASP A 214 -11.80 7.22 34.29
N ASN A 215 -11.38 8.46 34.03
CA ASN A 215 -10.33 8.74 33.05
C ASN A 215 -8.97 8.10 33.43
N ALA A 216 -8.69 7.94 34.71
CA ALA A 216 -7.43 7.37 35.18
C ALA A 216 -7.38 5.87 34.87
N GLN A 217 -8.48 5.14 35.14
CA GLN A 217 -8.60 3.74 34.77
C GLN A 217 -8.54 3.56 33.24
N TRP A 218 -9.28 4.37 32.48
CA TRP A 218 -9.29 4.29 31.02
C TRP A 218 -7.89 4.45 30.41
N LYS A 219 -7.11 5.44 30.87
CA LYS A 219 -5.72 5.64 30.41
C LYS A 219 -4.85 4.41 30.68
N LYS A 220 -4.94 3.85 31.88
CA LYS A 220 -4.18 2.65 32.27
C LYS A 220 -4.54 1.44 31.40
N GLU A 221 -5.82 1.25 31.10
CA GLU A 221 -6.30 0.15 30.24
C GLU A 221 -5.86 0.35 28.78
N LEU A 222 -5.92 1.58 28.27
CA LEU A 222 -5.48 1.89 26.91
C LEU A 222 -3.96 1.70 26.74
N GLU A 223 -3.16 2.24 27.66
CA GLU A 223 -1.69 2.13 27.63
C GLU A 223 -1.19 0.68 27.77
N ALA A 224 -2.02 -0.23 28.29
CA ALA A 224 -1.69 -1.65 28.36
C ALA A 224 -1.73 -2.37 27.00
N ILE A 225 -2.49 -1.84 26.03
CA ILE A 225 -2.73 -2.47 24.72
C ILE A 225 -2.31 -1.60 23.53
N PHE A 226 -2.00 -0.32 23.76
CA PHE A 226 -1.71 0.65 22.72
C PHE A 226 -0.47 1.48 23.09
N ASP A 227 0.49 1.58 22.16
CA ASP A 227 1.66 2.43 22.34
C ASP A 227 1.30 3.90 22.10
N VAL A 228 0.79 4.54 23.16
CA VAL A 228 0.42 5.97 23.16
C VAL A 228 1.63 6.84 22.80
N LYS A 229 2.85 6.46 23.18
CA LYS A 229 4.04 7.28 22.93
C LYS A 229 4.42 7.25 21.46
N GLU A 230 4.39 6.09 20.82
CA GLU A 230 4.60 5.96 19.38
C GLU A 230 3.52 6.73 18.60
N PHE A 231 2.25 6.60 18.99
CA PHE A 231 1.16 7.34 18.36
C PHE A 231 1.32 8.86 18.48
N LEU A 232 1.71 9.37 19.65
CA LEU A 232 1.96 10.81 19.83
C LEU A 232 3.15 11.32 19.00
N ARG A 233 4.19 10.50 18.80
CA ARG A 233 5.29 10.83 17.88
C ARG A 233 4.82 10.87 16.42
N TYR A 234 3.98 9.91 16.03
CA TYR A 234 3.34 9.90 14.71
C TYR A 234 2.54 11.18 14.48
N LEU A 235 1.71 11.58 15.45
CA LEU A 235 0.95 12.83 15.38
C LEU A 235 1.84 14.06 15.30
N ALA A 236 2.92 14.12 16.11
CA ALA A 236 3.85 15.25 16.10
C ALA A 236 4.50 15.43 14.73
N VAL A 237 4.99 14.34 14.11
CA VAL A 237 5.60 14.40 12.78
C VAL A 237 4.58 14.80 11.72
N ASN A 238 3.38 14.20 11.69
CA ASN A 238 2.34 14.55 10.71
C ASN A 238 1.90 16.01 10.79
N ASN A 239 1.69 16.53 12.00
CA ASN A 239 1.34 17.93 12.19
C ASN A 239 2.47 18.87 11.75
N THR A 240 3.74 18.49 12.00
CA THR A 240 4.90 19.30 11.62
C THR A 240 5.04 19.43 10.10
N VAL A 241 4.73 18.38 9.34
CA VAL A 241 4.85 18.39 7.87
C VAL A 241 3.59 18.90 7.16
N GLY A 242 2.51 19.18 7.91
CA GLY A 242 1.25 19.65 7.34
C GLY A 242 0.55 18.59 6.48
N ASN A 243 0.59 17.31 6.90
CA ASN A 243 -0.09 16.24 6.18
C ASN A 243 -1.62 16.32 6.39
N TRP A 244 -2.28 17.05 5.49
CA TRP A 244 -3.70 17.42 5.60
C TRP A 244 -4.68 16.27 5.35
N ASP A 245 -4.23 15.18 4.72
CA ASP A 245 -5.02 13.96 4.48
C ASP A 245 -4.57 12.81 5.39
N SER A 246 -4.16 13.17 6.61
CA SER A 246 -3.91 12.23 7.69
C SER A 246 -4.70 12.67 8.92
N TYR A 247 -5.57 11.78 9.41
CA TYR A 247 -6.34 12.06 10.61
C TYR A 247 -5.43 11.90 11.83
N GLY A 248 -5.45 12.93 12.67
CA GLY A 248 -4.85 12.97 14.00
C GLY A 248 -5.86 13.49 15.00
#